data_AF-A0A9D4QDB2-F1
#
_entry.id   AF-A0A9D4QDB2-F1
#
_cell.length_a   1.000
_cell.length_b   1.000
_cell.length_c   1.000
_cell.angle_alpha   90.00
_cell.angle_beta   90.00
_cell.angle_gamma   90.00
#
_symmetry.space_group_name_H-M   'P 1'
#
loop_
_entity.id
_entity.type
_entity.pdbx_description
1 polymer ?
#
loop_
_entity_poly.entity_id
_entity_poly.type
_entity_poly.pdbx_seq_one_letter_code
_entity_poly.pdbx_strand_id
1 'polypeptide(L)'
;MAVVSVEDIQHLGEAKLEEHPRTYIALGAGHGHTLRENTEAFKRILFRPRIFLDVERVNTSTTVLGCAVSFPVGLAPSAGHKMAHPDGEIASVKGKSLNPAQDAGTVMILSSLSTVSLEDVRAAAPGCLLWQQTCIYRDRTITQSLVERAAASGFSAIVVTADAPVHGDGKLHHPYMGVSPPSFR
;
A
#
# COMPACT_ATOMS: atom_id res chain seq x y z
N MET A 1 -13.88 -3.20 -21.38
CA MET A 1 -12.53 -3.78 -21.53
C MET A 1 -12.34 -4.72 -20.34
N ALA A 2 -11.89 -5.96 -20.55
CA ALA A 2 -11.55 -6.84 -19.43
C ALA A 2 -10.20 -6.38 -18.86
N VAL A 3 -10.08 -6.34 -17.53
CA VAL A 3 -8.81 -6.07 -16.85
C VAL A 3 -8.09 -7.41 -16.71
N VAL A 4 -6.93 -7.55 -17.35
CA VAL A 4 -6.15 -8.81 -17.35
C VAL A 4 -4.75 -8.65 -16.78
N SER A 5 -4.27 -7.41 -16.61
CA SER A 5 -2.99 -7.13 -15.97
C SER A 5 -3.02 -5.90 -15.06
N VAL A 6 -1.95 -5.69 -14.30
CA VAL A 6 -1.81 -4.49 -13.44
C VAL A 6 -1.61 -3.23 -14.28
N GLU A 7 -1.01 -3.36 -15.46
CA GLU A 7 -0.85 -2.28 -16.44
C GLU A 7 -2.21 -1.78 -16.96
N ASP A 8 -3.18 -2.69 -17.16
CA ASP A 8 -4.55 -2.29 -17.51
C ASP A 8 -5.19 -1.45 -16.39
N ILE A 9 -4.96 -1.83 -15.12
CA ILE A 9 -5.44 -1.08 -13.96
C ILE A 9 -4.80 0.31 -13.94
N GLN A 10 -3.49 0.39 -14.16
CA GLN A 10 -2.77 1.66 -14.24
C GLN A 10 -3.37 2.54 -15.35
N HIS A 11 -3.52 2.02 -16.56
CA HIS A 11 -4.06 2.77 -17.70
C HIS A 11 -5.48 3.29 -17.43
N LEU A 12 -6.37 2.42 -16.91
CA LEU A 12 -7.74 2.80 -16.56
C LEU A 12 -7.79 3.80 -15.40
N GLY A 13 -6.86 3.72 -14.45
CA GLY A 13 -6.71 4.65 -13.35
C GLY A 13 -6.24 6.02 -13.84
N GLU A 14 -5.17 6.08 -14.62
CA GLU A 14 -4.62 7.32 -15.18
C GLU A 14 -5.62 8.09 -16.07
N ALA A 15 -6.53 7.37 -16.74
CA ALA A 15 -7.60 7.96 -17.53
C ALA A 15 -8.73 8.58 -16.67
N LYS A 16 -8.83 8.19 -15.39
CA LYS A 16 -9.88 8.66 -14.46
C LYS A 16 -9.38 9.67 -13.44
N LEU A 17 -8.09 9.65 -13.12
CA LEU A 17 -7.49 10.54 -12.14
C LEU A 17 -7.33 11.94 -12.70
N GLU A 18 -7.58 12.94 -11.85
CA GLU A 18 -7.16 14.31 -12.12
C GLU A 18 -5.64 14.40 -12.23
N GLU A 19 -5.16 15.45 -12.90
CA GLU A 19 -3.73 15.63 -13.20
C GLU A 19 -2.86 15.58 -11.94
N HIS A 20 -3.29 16.22 -10.85
CA HIS A 20 -2.53 16.29 -9.62
C HIS A 20 -2.39 14.91 -8.93
N PRO A 21 -3.47 14.20 -8.54
CA PRO A 21 -3.39 12.84 -8.01
C PRO A 21 -2.62 11.87 -8.91
N ARG A 22 -2.86 11.94 -10.23
CA ARG A 22 -2.17 11.09 -11.20
C ARG A 22 -0.66 11.31 -11.16
N THR A 23 -0.23 12.56 -11.18
CA THR A 23 1.20 12.91 -11.13
C THR A 23 1.82 12.52 -9.80
N TYR A 24 1.14 12.75 -8.68
CA TYR A 24 1.63 12.38 -7.35
C TYR A 24 1.86 10.87 -7.21
N ILE A 25 0.89 10.06 -7.64
CA ILE A 25 0.94 8.60 -7.52
C ILE A 25 1.99 7.98 -8.44
N ALA A 26 2.15 8.51 -9.66
CA ALA A 26 3.07 7.97 -10.66
C ALA A 26 4.53 8.46 -10.49
N LEU A 27 4.79 9.41 -9.59
CA LEU A 27 6.08 10.07 -9.49
C LEU A 27 7.20 9.13 -8.97
N GLY A 28 8.38 9.26 -9.57
CA GLY A 28 9.65 8.75 -9.02
C GLY A 28 10.64 9.87 -8.75
N ALA A 29 11.66 9.60 -7.93
CA ALA A 29 12.71 10.57 -7.65
C ALA A 29 13.57 10.88 -8.89
N GLY A 30 14.04 12.12 -9.00
CA GLY A 30 14.88 12.62 -10.08
C GLY A 30 14.23 12.41 -11.45
N HIS A 31 14.95 11.73 -12.33
CA HIS A 31 14.50 11.38 -13.69
C HIS A 31 13.80 10.00 -13.77
N GLY A 32 13.38 9.43 -12.64
CA GLY A 32 12.68 8.14 -12.62
C GLY A 32 13.56 6.93 -12.99
N HIS A 33 14.88 7.06 -12.94
CA HIS A 33 15.80 5.97 -13.29
C HIS A 33 15.55 4.73 -12.42
N THR A 34 15.53 4.91 -11.09
CA THR A 34 15.27 3.82 -10.14
C THR A 34 13.86 3.24 -10.28
N LEU A 35 12.86 4.08 -10.58
CA LEU A 35 11.49 3.62 -10.81
C LEU A 35 11.43 2.64 -12.00
N ARG A 36 12.07 2.99 -13.11
CA ARG A 36 12.18 2.11 -14.28
C ARG A 36 12.99 0.85 -13.95
N GLU A 37 14.12 1.03 -13.28
CA GLU A 37 15.03 -0.06 -12.93
C GLU A 37 14.36 -1.12 -12.03
N ASN A 38 13.46 -0.73 -11.12
CA ASN A 38 12.70 -1.66 -10.28
C ASN A 38 11.89 -2.66 -11.11
N THR A 39 11.32 -2.22 -12.24
CA THR A 39 10.55 -3.09 -13.14
C THR A 39 11.48 -3.93 -14.02
N GLU A 40 12.53 -3.31 -14.58
CA GLU A 40 13.50 -4.01 -15.43
C GLU A 40 14.29 -5.09 -14.67
N ALA A 41 14.46 -4.93 -13.35
CA ALA A 41 15.12 -5.92 -12.51
C ALA A 41 14.44 -7.29 -12.52
N PHE A 42 13.10 -7.32 -12.49
CA PHE A 42 12.37 -8.59 -12.53
C PHE A 42 12.49 -9.29 -13.87
N LYS A 43 12.64 -8.55 -14.99
CA LYS A 43 12.82 -9.15 -16.33
C LYS A 43 14.14 -9.90 -16.49
N ARG A 44 15.14 -9.58 -15.66
CA ARG A 44 16.43 -10.28 -15.66
C ARG A 44 16.38 -11.63 -14.93
N ILE A 45 15.33 -11.87 -14.13
CA ILE A 45 15.13 -13.11 -13.39
C ILE A 45 14.26 -14.04 -14.23
N LEU A 46 14.84 -15.13 -14.73
CA LEU A 46 14.12 -16.12 -15.52
C LEU A 46 13.70 -17.30 -14.65
N PHE A 47 12.46 -17.77 -14.84
CA PHE A 47 12.01 -19.01 -14.23
C PHE A 47 12.47 -20.21 -15.03
N ARG A 48 12.87 -21.28 -14.35
CA ARG A 48 13.08 -22.60 -14.93
C ARG A 48 11.85 -23.46 -14.65
N PRO A 49 10.92 -23.63 -15.61
CA PRO A 49 9.74 -24.46 -15.40
C PRO A 49 10.15 -25.89 -15.07
N ARG A 50 9.47 -26.48 -14.08
CA ARG A 50 9.61 -27.91 -13.77
C ARG A 50 8.43 -28.65 -14.38
N ILE A 51 8.72 -29.65 -15.20
CA ILE A 51 7.73 -30.48 -15.89
C ILE A 51 7.40 -31.74 -15.08
N PHE A 52 6.25 -32.35 -15.37
CA PHE A 52 5.75 -33.56 -14.69
C PHE A 52 5.56 -33.39 -13.17
N LEU A 53 5.18 -32.19 -12.74
CA LEU A 53 4.72 -31.93 -11.38
C LEU A 53 3.19 -31.84 -11.36
N ASP A 54 2.58 -32.48 -10.38
CA ASP A 54 1.16 -32.27 -10.09
C ASP A 54 0.97 -30.87 -9.51
N VAL A 55 0.19 -30.07 -10.22
CA VAL A 55 -0.19 -28.69 -9.86
C VAL A 55 -1.71 -28.52 -9.93
N GLU A 56 -2.49 -29.61 -9.86
CA GLU A 56 -3.95 -29.55 -9.86
C GLU A 56 -4.47 -28.64 -8.74
N ARG A 57 -3.79 -28.65 -7.58
CA ARG A 57 -4.12 -27.82 -6.42
C ARG A 57 -2.91 -27.04 -5.93
N VAL A 58 -2.89 -25.75 -6.25
CA VAL A 58 -1.86 -24.82 -5.76
C VAL A 58 -2.39 -24.12 -4.50
N ASN A 59 -1.66 -24.26 -3.40
CA ASN A 59 -1.92 -23.51 -2.17
C ASN A 59 -0.92 -22.36 -2.05
N THR A 60 -1.43 -21.12 -2.10
CA THR A 60 -0.64 -19.89 -1.95
C THR A 60 -0.61 -19.34 -0.53
N SER A 61 -1.34 -19.97 0.40
CA SER A 61 -1.37 -19.52 1.78
C SER A 61 0.01 -19.63 2.44
N THR A 62 0.29 -18.68 3.33
CA THR A 62 1.53 -18.64 4.09
C THR A 62 1.31 -17.89 5.40
N THR A 63 2.39 -17.63 6.13
CA THR A 63 2.36 -16.84 7.35
C THR A 63 3.31 -15.65 7.25
N VAL A 64 2.93 -14.52 7.83
CA VAL A 64 3.78 -13.34 7.99
C VAL A 64 3.74 -12.88 9.46
N LEU A 65 4.90 -12.84 10.11
CA LEU A 65 5.04 -12.54 11.55
C LEU A 65 4.11 -13.38 12.45
N GLY A 66 3.89 -14.65 12.08
CA GLY A 66 3.01 -15.58 12.81
C GLY A 66 1.51 -15.47 12.48
N CYS A 67 1.11 -14.53 11.62
CA CYS A 67 -0.27 -14.40 11.16
C CYS A 67 -0.47 -15.12 9.81
N ALA A 68 -1.55 -15.88 9.68
CA ALA A 68 -1.91 -16.53 8.41
C ALA A 68 -2.40 -15.51 7.37
N VAL A 69 -1.97 -15.68 6.12
CA VAL A 69 -2.44 -14.94 4.94
C VAL A 69 -2.71 -15.92 3.80
N SER A 70 -3.70 -15.64 2.96
CA SER A 70 -4.08 -16.54 1.87
C SER A 70 -3.20 -16.43 0.63
N PHE A 71 -2.43 -15.34 0.53
CA PHE A 71 -1.57 -15.05 -0.61
C PHE A 71 -0.35 -14.24 -0.15
N PRO A 72 0.88 -14.49 -0.68
CA PRO A 72 2.12 -13.87 -0.21
C PRO A 72 2.33 -12.45 -0.79
N VAL A 73 1.27 -11.68 -0.98
CA VAL A 73 1.32 -10.28 -1.45
C VAL A 73 0.35 -9.46 -0.61
N GLY A 74 0.83 -8.37 -0.02
CA GLY A 74 0.04 -7.45 0.79
C GLY A 74 0.00 -6.03 0.23
N LEU A 75 -0.80 -5.18 0.87
CA LEU A 75 -0.89 -3.77 0.52
C LEU A 75 0.17 -2.96 1.28
N ALA A 76 1.09 -2.35 0.52
CA ALA A 76 2.12 -1.47 1.03
C ALA A 76 1.54 -0.13 1.52
N PRO A 77 2.19 0.56 2.47
CA PRO A 77 1.70 1.83 3.00
C PRO A 77 1.82 2.92 1.93
N SER A 78 0.68 3.39 1.45
CA SER A 78 0.56 4.52 0.54
C SER A 78 -0.22 5.65 1.22
N ALA A 79 0.19 6.90 1.00
CA ALA A 79 -0.41 8.05 1.66
C ALA A 79 -1.62 8.57 0.87
N GLY A 80 -2.68 8.97 1.59
CA GLY A 80 -3.82 9.70 1.05
C GLY A 80 -4.62 9.01 -0.06
N HIS A 81 -5.23 7.86 0.23
CA HIS A 81 -5.98 7.10 -0.77
C HIS A 81 -7.21 7.85 -1.33
N LYS A 82 -7.76 8.83 -0.59
CA LYS A 82 -8.86 9.67 -1.08
C LYS A 82 -8.51 10.54 -2.28
N MET A 83 -7.22 10.72 -2.59
CA MET A 83 -6.80 11.36 -3.85
C MET A 83 -7.15 10.50 -5.07
N ALA A 84 -7.24 9.18 -4.91
CA ALA A 84 -7.57 8.26 -6.00
C ALA A 84 -9.06 7.90 -6.07
N HIS A 85 -9.73 7.80 -4.92
CA HIS A 85 -11.15 7.44 -4.86
C HIS A 85 -11.79 7.98 -3.57
N PRO A 86 -13.03 8.52 -3.56
CA PRO A 86 -13.67 9.08 -2.36
C PRO A 86 -13.70 8.15 -1.13
N ASP A 87 -13.82 6.84 -1.36
CA ASP A 87 -13.82 5.82 -0.28
C ASP A 87 -12.42 5.56 0.33
N GLY A 88 -11.35 6.00 -0.32
CA GLY A 88 -9.96 5.94 0.17
C GLY A 88 -9.53 4.60 0.77
N GLU A 89 -8.98 4.66 1.98
CA GLU A 89 -8.46 3.49 2.70
C GLU A 89 -9.56 2.48 3.04
N ILE A 90 -10.82 2.91 3.17
CA ILE A 90 -11.95 2.01 3.42
C ILE A 90 -12.18 1.08 2.22
N ALA A 91 -12.11 1.60 0.99
CA ALA A 91 -12.18 0.76 -0.20
C ALA A 91 -10.96 -0.17 -0.31
N SER A 92 -9.78 0.32 0.06
CA SER A 92 -8.53 -0.46 0.00
C SER A 92 -8.55 -1.65 0.96
N VAL A 93 -8.97 -1.43 2.21
CA VAL A 93 -9.03 -2.48 3.22
C VAL A 93 -10.11 -3.51 2.91
N LYS A 94 -11.23 -3.10 2.29
CA LYS A 94 -12.28 -4.02 1.84
C LYS A 94 -11.87 -4.82 0.60
N GLY A 95 -11.20 -4.17 -0.35
CA GLY A 95 -10.77 -4.78 -1.61
C GLY A 95 -9.63 -5.79 -1.48
N LYS A 96 -8.90 -5.80 -0.36
CA LYS A 96 -7.77 -6.73 -0.16
C LYS A 96 -8.19 -8.20 -0.01
N SER A 97 -9.48 -8.48 0.22
CA SER A 97 -9.98 -9.85 0.31
C SER A 97 -10.47 -10.31 -1.04
N LEU A 98 -9.87 -11.40 -1.55
CA LEU A 98 -10.30 -12.06 -2.80
C LEU A 98 -11.68 -12.71 -2.65
N ASN A 99 -12.09 -13.03 -1.42
CA ASN A 99 -13.42 -13.50 -1.07
C ASN A 99 -13.79 -13.03 0.35
N PRO A 100 -14.57 -11.94 0.50
CA PRO A 100 -14.97 -11.40 1.80
C PRO A 100 -15.64 -12.41 2.74
N ALA A 101 -16.20 -13.51 2.19
CA ALA A 101 -16.93 -14.52 2.94
C ALA A 101 -16.08 -15.73 3.38
N GLN A 102 -14.84 -15.90 2.89
CA GLN A 102 -14.10 -17.16 3.06
C GLN A 102 -12.61 -17.05 3.35
N ASP A 103 -12.00 -15.87 3.18
CA ASP A 103 -10.54 -15.78 3.19
C ASP A 103 -10.02 -14.89 4.33
N ALA A 104 -8.91 -15.32 4.95
CA ALA A 104 -8.15 -14.49 5.90
C ALA A 104 -7.64 -13.18 5.25
N GLY A 105 -7.69 -13.13 3.91
CA GLY A 105 -7.18 -12.05 3.09
C GLY A 105 -5.67 -11.95 3.20
N THR A 106 -5.16 -10.76 2.88
CA THR A 106 -3.75 -10.42 3.05
C THR A 106 -3.55 -9.27 4.03
N VAL A 107 -2.30 -8.97 4.37
CA VAL A 107 -1.93 -7.82 5.19
C VAL A 107 -2.18 -6.50 4.45
N MET A 108 -2.71 -5.51 5.16
CA MET A 108 -2.64 -4.11 4.73
C MET A 108 -1.81 -3.33 5.74
N ILE A 109 -0.83 -2.60 5.23
CA ILE A 109 -0.03 -1.67 6.01
C ILE A 109 -0.63 -0.28 5.82
N LEU A 110 -1.21 0.28 6.87
CA LEU A 110 -1.83 1.61 6.85
C LEU A 110 -0.77 2.69 7.07
N SER A 111 -0.73 3.72 6.22
CA SER A 111 0.20 4.85 6.35
C SER A 111 -0.16 5.73 7.55
N SER A 112 0.84 6.35 8.21
CA SER A 112 0.59 7.43 9.17
C SER A 112 0.07 8.72 8.51
N LEU A 113 0.08 8.78 7.18
CA LEU A 113 -0.46 9.87 6.36
C LEU A 113 -1.74 9.44 5.61
N SER A 114 -2.53 8.56 6.22
CA SER A 114 -3.82 8.12 5.67
C SER A 114 -4.87 9.24 5.70
N THR A 115 -5.80 9.20 4.74
CA THR A 115 -6.97 10.11 4.66
C THR A 115 -8.15 9.70 5.55
N VAL A 116 -8.01 8.57 6.24
CA VAL A 116 -9.00 7.97 7.13
C VAL A 116 -8.29 7.54 8.41
N SER A 117 -8.95 7.70 9.56
CA SER A 117 -8.38 7.32 10.84
C SER A 117 -8.13 5.81 10.93
N LEU A 118 -7.14 5.39 11.71
CA LEU A 118 -6.85 3.96 11.89
C LEU A 118 -8.01 3.23 12.58
N GLU A 119 -8.78 3.93 13.43
CA GLU A 119 -9.97 3.42 14.09
C GLU A 119 -11.08 3.16 13.08
N ASP A 120 -11.34 4.08 12.15
CA ASP A 120 -12.35 3.90 11.11
C ASP A 120 -11.96 2.77 10.13
N VAL A 121 -10.68 2.66 9.78
CA VAL A 121 -10.17 1.55 8.97
C VAL A 121 -10.36 0.21 9.69
N ARG A 122 -10.05 0.14 10.99
CA ARG A 122 -10.31 -1.05 11.80
C ARG A 122 -11.81 -1.36 11.88
N ALA A 123 -12.65 -0.36 12.13
CA ALA A 123 -14.10 -0.54 12.23
C ALA A 123 -14.70 -1.07 10.92
N ALA A 124 -14.19 -0.60 9.78
CA ALA A 124 -14.62 -1.09 8.46
C ALA A 124 -14.10 -2.50 8.13
N ALA A 125 -13.06 -2.97 8.84
CA ALA A 125 -12.45 -4.28 8.61
C ALA A 125 -12.01 -4.98 9.93
N PRO A 126 -12.95 -5.37 10.81
CA PRO A 126 -12.62 -5.84 12.16
C PRO A 126 -11.71 -7.08 12.18
N GLY A 127 -11.95 -8.05 11.29
CA GLY A 127 -11.19 -9.32 11.23
C GLY A 127 -9.94 -9.29 10.34
N CYS A 128 -9.59 -8.14 9.77
CA CYS A 128 -8.50 -8.04 8.81
C CYS A 128 -7.13 -7.90 9.50
N LEU A 129 -6.10 -8.53 8.93
CA LEU A 129 -4.71 -8.31 9.34
C LEU A 129 -4.25 -6.91 8.91
N LEU A 130 -4.05 -6.02 9.89
CA LEU A 130 -3.62 -4.63 9.67
C LEU A 130 -2.34 -4.35 10.43
N TRP A 131 -1.41 -3.69 9.77
CA TRP A 131 -0.19 -3.14 10.37
C TRP A 131 -0.19 -1.62 10.21
N GLN A 132 0.46 -0.92 11.13
CA GLN A 132 0.54 0.54 11.10
C GLN A 132 1.95 0.98 10.72
N GLN A 133 2.06 1.74 9.65
CA GLN A 133 3.31 2.38 9.26
C GLN A 133 3.46 3.73 9.98
N THR A 134 4.70 4.08 10.34
CA THR A 134 5.03 5.40 10.87
C THR A 134 6.48 5.79 10.59
N CYS A 135 6.72 7.09 10.43
CA CYS A 135 8.06 7.67 10.56
C CYS A 135 8.25 8.17 12.00
N ILE A 136 9.51 8.25 12.43
CA ILE A 136 9.84 8.69 13.78
C ILE A 136 9.84 10.23 13.85
N TYR A 137 8.69 10.81 14.23
CA TYR A 137 8.50 12.26 14.30
C TYR A 137 9.39 12.92 15.36
N ARG A 138 9.85 14.17 15.10
CA ARG A 138 10.66 14.94 16.05
C ARG A 138 9.98 15.03 17.42
N ASP A 139 8.69 15.33 17.42
CA ASP A 139 7.85 15.20 18.60
C ASP A 139 7.49 13.71 18.80
N ARG A 140 8.07 13.12 19.84
CA ARG A 140 7.87 11.70 20.17
C ARG A 140 6.45 11.41 20.64
N THR A 141 5.72 12.41 21.13
CA THR A 141 4.34 12.22 21.60
C THR A 141 3.40 11.83 20.45
N ILE A 142 3.65 12.33 19.23
CA ILE A 142 2.91 11.96 18.03
C ILE A 142 3.13 10.49 17.69
N THR A 143 4.40 10.06 17.68
CA THR A 143 4.75 8.67 17.37
C THR A 143 4.20 7.72 18.43
N GLN A 144 4.35 8.08 19.71
CA GLN A 144 3.84 7.33 20.84
C GLN A 144 2.32 7.17 20.76
N SER A 145 1.58 8.27 20.59
CA SER A 145 0.13 8.26 20.50
C SER A 145 -0.36 7.39 19.34
N LEU A 146 0.32 7.43 18.18
CA LEU A 146 -0.03 6.61 17.03
C LEU A 146 0.15 5.11 17.32
N VAL A 147 1.27 4.73 17.94
CA VAL A 147 1.56 3.34 18.31
C VAL A 147 0.57 2.83 19.35
N GLU A 148 0.27 3.63 20.38
CA GLU A 148 -0.71 3.29 21.41
C GLU A 148 -2.11 3.09 20.82
N ARG A 149 -2.55 3.99 19.94
CA ARG A 149 -3.85 3.88 19.24
C ARG A 149 -3.90 2.67 18.32
N ALA A 150 -2.82 2.39 17.59
CA ALA A 150 -2.73 1.21 16.74
C ALA A 150 -2.84 -0.08 17.56
N ALA A 151 -2.10 -0.18 18.66
CA ALA A 151 -2.17 -1.32 19.58
C ALA A 151 -3.57 -1.49 20.17
N ALA A 152 -4.18 -0.39 20.66
CA ALA A 152 -5.54 -0.40 21.20
C ALA A 152 -6.59 -0.79 20.15
N SER A 153 -6.36 -0.47 18.88
CA SER A 153 -7.22 -0.82 17.74
C SER A 153 -6.89 -2.20 17.13
N GLY A 154 -6.06 -3.02 17.79
CA GLY A 154 -5.77 -4.39 17.38
C GLY A 154 -4.89 -4.51 16.13
N PHE A 155 -4.10 -3.49 15.79
CA PHE A 155 -3.06 -3.61 14.76
C PHE A 155 -1.96 -4.57 15.25
N SER A 156 -1.54 -5.48 14.39
CA SER A 156 -0.67 -6.61 14.79
C SER A 156 0.83 -6.30 14.72
N ALA A 157 1.22 -5.24 14.01
CA ALA A 157 2.60 -4.82 13.90
C ALA A 157 2.73 -3.32 13.58
N ILE A 158 3.92 -2.79 13.86
CA ILE A 158 4.35 -1.43 13.47
C ILE A 158 5.44 -1.55 12.40
N VAL A 159 5.30 -0.80 11.32
CA VAL A 159 6.28 -0.70 10.23
C VAL A 159 6.96 0.67 10.31
N VAL A 160 8.22 0.69 10.69
CA VAL A 160 8.97 1.95 10.82
C VAL A 160 9.63 2.28 9.49
N THR A 161 9.22 3.39 8.87
CA THR A 161 9.87 3.92 7.66
C THR A 161 11.03 4.82 8.07
N ALA A 162 12.24 4.44 7.67
CA ALA A 162 13.49 5.11 8.07
C ALA A 162 14.25 5.73 6.88
N ASP A 163 13.79 5.52 5.65
CA ASP A 163 14.43 5.96 4.40
C ASP A 163 13.98 7.37 3.93
N ALA A 164 13.05 8.00 4.64
CA ALA A 164 12.51 9.32 4.34
C ALA A 164 12.80 10.38 5.43
N PRO A 165 14.07 10.64 5.82
CA PRO A 165 14.39 11.73 6.74
C PRO A 165 14.16 13.12 6.11
N VAL A 166 14.22 13.20 4.79
CA VAL A 166 13.90 14.36 3.96
C VAL A 166 13.06 13.87 2.78
N HIS A 167 12.19 14.71 2.24
CA HIS A 167 11.47 14.38 1.02
C HIS A 167 12.44 14.16 -0.15
N GLY A 168 12.18 13.15 -0.96
CA GLY A 168 12.97 12.91 -2.18
C GLY A 168 12.82 14.05 -3.18
N ASP A 169 13.89 14.35 -3.92
CA ASP A 169 13.87 15.29 -5.03
C ASP A 169 13.08 14.69 -6.19
N GLY A 170 11.85 15.14 -6.44
CA GLY A 170 11.15 14.87 -7.69
C GLY A 170 11.52 15.97 -8.69
N LYS A 171 12.18 15.66 -9.80
CA LYS A 171 12.52 16.71 -10.79
C LYS A 171 11.38 17.06 -11.74
N LEU A 172 10.14 17.02 -11.27
CA LEU A 172 9.06 17.75 -11.94
C LEU A 172 8.96 19.10 -11.24
N HIS A 173 9.30 20.18 -11.93
CA HIS A 173 8.89 21.54 -11.58
C HIS A 173 7.36 21.67 -11.69
N HIS A 174 6.63 20.84 -10.93
CA HIS A 174 5.20 20.80 -10.87
C HIS A 174 4.80 21.63 -9.65
N PRO A 175 3.86 22.59 -9.77
CA PRO A 175 3.54 23.57 -8.72
C PRO A 175 2.99 22.97 -7.41
N TYR A 176 2.94 21.64 -7.32
CA TYR A 176 2.41 20.88 -6.20
C TYR A 176 3.47 20.05 -5.47
N MET A 177 4.76 20.23 -5.78
CA MET A 177 5.82 19.54 -5.07
C MET A 177 6.16 20.25 -3.75
N GLY A 178 6.03 19.52 -2.64
CA GLY A 178 6.03 20.05 -1.28
C GLY A 178 4.66 19.95 -0.57
N VAL A 179 3.63 19.53 -1.30
CA VAL A 179 2.31 19.26 -0.72
C VAL A 179 2.35 17.82 -0.20
N SER A 180 2.53 17.67 1.12
CA SER A 180 2.00 16.50 1.82
C SER A 180 0.56 16.26 1.31
N PRO A 181 0.03 15.03 1.27
CA PRO A 181 -1.41 14.87 1.03
C PRO A 181 -2.13 15.92 1.88
N PRO A 182 -3.10 16.67 1.31
CA PRO A 182 -3.77 17.76 2.02
C PRO A 182 -4.01 17.31 3.45
N SER A 183 -3.69 18.13 4.45
CA SER A 183 -3.96 17.71 5.82
C SER A 183 -5.48 17.49 5.96
N PHE A 184 -5.91 16.24 5.82
CA PHE A 184 -7.30 15.85 6.01
C PHE A 184 -7.46 15.73 7.53
N ARG A 185 -7.63 16.89 8.17
CA ARG A 185 -8.22 16.98 9.50
C ARG A 185 -9.72 16.88 9.40
#